data_AF-A0A835AV79-F1
#
_entry.id   AF-A0A835AV79-F1
#
_cell.length_a   1.000
_cell.length_b   1.000
_cell.length_c   1.000
_cell.angle_alpha   90.00
_cell.angle_beta   90.00
_cell.angle_gamma   90.00
#
_symmetry.space_group_name_H-M   'P 1'
#
loop_
_entity.id
_entity.type
_entity.pdbx_description
1 polymer ?
#
loop_
_entity_poly.entity_id
_entity_poly.type
_entity_poly.pdbx_seq_one_letter_code
_entity_poly.pdbx_strand_id
1 'polypeptide(L)'
;MSADEDRISDLPDELLHRILVRLGSARAAVRTGVLSRRWRHILGPLPELFLNGDDLDAPPPPPLKSSLDNIDAALAACDAPILRRLDIGWALSSIVDGRGIPAVRATRWLRLASEHVVDQLHIDLPRPEVANGEEEEAVLQLPACEAVTSMNLILEGSWRIQPPSAGLFAALTNLTIHCGRMDGAELTALVCTQCPCLVRLKVSLMLLVNASDVSIRSDSLQSLRFTVWKTDQSLQQFFVMNRLEIVAPRMEKLSFIYRHG
;
A
#
# COMPACT_ATOMS: atom_id res chain seq x y z
N MET A 1 9.96 38.24 -31.26
CA MET A 1 10.34 37.35 -30.13
C MET A 1 9.09 37.19 -29.29
N SER A 2 8.27 36.16 -29.54
CA SER A 2 7.12 35.88 -28.68
C SER A 2 7.64 35.26 -27.40
N ALA A 3 7.49 35.95 -26.28
CA ALA A 3 7.57 35.31 -24.98
C ALA A 3 6.48 34.23 -24.98
N ASP A 4 6.87 32.99 -24.70
CA ASP A 4 5.97 31.88 -24.45
C ASP A 4 5.20 32.23 -23.17
N GLU A 5 4.07 32.94 -23.30
CA GLU A 5 3.24 33.34 -22.18
C GLU A 5 2.69 32.05 -21.53
N ASP A 6 3.07 31.81 -20.28
CA ASP A 6 2.56 30.72 -19.47
C ASP A 6 1.10 30.99 -19.06
N ARG A 7 0.20 30.84 -20.04
CA ARG A 7 -1.24 31.08 -19.91
C ARG A 7 -1.93 30.07 -18.99
N ILE A 8 -1.24 28.98 -18.62
CA ILE A 8 -1.77 27.98 -17.70
C ILE A 8 -1.57 28.45 -16.26
N SER A 9 -0.46 29.14 -15.95
CA SER A 9 -0.25 29.78 -14.64
C SER A 9 -1.18 30.96 -14.34
N ASP A 10 -1.86 31.53 -15.34
CA ASP A 10 -2.82 32.61 -15.18
C ASP A 10 -4.25 32.13 -14.85
N LEU A 11 -4.48 30.81 -14.85
CA LEU A 11 -5.79 30.27 -14.49
C LEU A 11 -6.12 30.51 -12.99
N PRO A 12 -7.42 30.70 -12.66
CA PRO A 12 -7.91 30.67 -11.29
C PRO A 12 -7.58 29.35 -10.59
N ASP A 13 -7.26 29.41 -9.29
CA ASP A 13 -6.84 28.25 -8.49
C ASP A 13 -7.88 27.11 -8.51
N GLU A 14 -9.17 27.44 -8.60
CA GLU A 14 -10.27 26.47 -8.71
C GLU A 14 -10.21 25.64 -10.00
N LEU A 15 -9.82 26.25 -11.12
CA LEU A 15 -9.66 25.55 -12.40
C LEU A 15 -8.40 24.69 -12.40
N LEU A 16 -7.32 25.21 -11.80
CA LEU A 16 -6.08 24.44 -11.58
C LEU A 16 -6.33 23.22 -10.69
N HIS A 17 -7.09 23.37 -9.60
CA HIS A 17 -7.50 22.27 -8.74
C HIS A 17 -8.34 21.23 -9.48
N ARG A 18 -9.31 21.66 -10.31
CA ARG A 18 -10.10 20.72 -11.15
C ARG A 18 -9.25 20.00 -12.18
N ILE A 19 -8.24 20.66 -12.76
CA ILE A 19 -7.28 20.03 -13.67
C ILE A 19 -6.45 19.00 -12.91
N LEU A 20 -5.91 19.34 -11.74
CA LEU A 20 -5.12 18.42 -10.90
C LEU A 20 -5.93 17.19 -10.46
N VAL A 21 -7.17 17.39 -9.99
CA VAL A 21 -8.09 16.31 -9.64
C VAL A 21 -8.42 15.44 -10.86
N ARG A 22 -8.56 16.03 -12.05
CA ARG A 22 -8.83 15.30 -13.30
C ARG A 22 -7.61 14.60 -13.88
N LEU A 23 -6.41 15.12 -13.63
CA LEU A 23 -5.16 14.48 -14.02
C LEU A 23 -4.92 13.19 -13.23
N GLY A 24 -5.51 13.07 -12.03
CA GLY A 24 -5.53 11.82 -11.27
C GLY A 24 -4.15 11.25 -10.93
N SER A 25 -3.09 12.06 -11.07
CA SER A 25 -1.69 11.66 -10.98
C SER A 25 -0.88 12.74 -10.30
N ALA A 26 -0.33 12.43 -9.13
CA ALA A 26 0.59 13.29 -8.42
C ALA A 26 1.89 13.51 -9.21
N ARG A 27 2.23 12.62 -10.16
CA ARG A 27 3.34 12.85 -11.09
C ARG A 27 3.03 13.97 -12.09
N ALA A 28 1.81 14.02 -12.61
CA ALA A 28 1.36 15.14 -13.44
C ALA A 28 1.25 16.44 -12.61
N ALA A 29 0.82 16.34 -11.35
CA ALA A 29 0.78 17.45 -10.40
C ALA A 29 2.17 17.99 -10.02
N VAL A 30 3.14 17.11 -9.76
CA VAL A 30 4.53 17.47 -9.45
C VAL A 30 5.23 18.03 -10.70
N ARG A 31 5.00 17.44 -11.88
CA ARG A 31 5.51 17.98 -13.15
C ARG A 31 4.95 19.37 -13.45
N THR A 32 3.67 19.61 -13.18
CA THR A 32 3.07 20.95 -13.32
C THR A 32 3.47 21.90 -12.19
N GLY A 33 3.79 21.37 -10.99
CA GLY A 33 4.42 22.09 -9.88
C GLY A 33 5.81 22.66 -10.19
N VAL A 34 6.53 22.07 -11.15
CA VAL A 34 7.80 22.58 -11.68
C VAL A 34 7.57 23.77 -12.63
N LEU A 35 6.41 23.87 -13.26
CA LEU A 35 6.09 24.97 -14.19
C LEU A 35 5.89 26.29 -13.45
N SER A 36 5.35 26.27 -12.22
CA SER A 36 5.16 27.48 -11.41
C SER A 36 4.99 27.21 -9.92
N ARG A 37 5.55 28.11 -9.08
CA ARG A 37 5.41 28.08 -7.61
C ARG A 37 3.93 28.06 -7.16
N ARG A 38 3.00 28.62 -7.93
CA ARG A 38 1.57 28.62 -7.61
C ARG A 38 0.96 27.21 -7.60
N TRP A 39 1.40 26.33 -8.49
CA TRP A 39 0.89 24.96 -8.56
C TRP A 39 1.31 24.12 -7.35
N ARG A 40 2.50 24.39 -6.78
CA ARG A 40 2.91 23.82 -5.48
C ARG A 40 2.00 24.25 -4.33
N HIS A 41 1.51 25.49 -4.33
CA HIS A 41 0.57 25.96 -3.30
C HIS A 41 -0.83 25.34 -3.44
N ILE A 42 -1.23 24.96 -4.66
CA ILE A 42 -2.52 24.30 -4.96
C ILE A 42 -2.46 22.79 -4.73
N LEU A 43 -1.25 22.20 -4.71
CA LEU A 43 -0.99 20.85 -4.22
C LEU A 43 -1.24 20.71 -2.70
N GLY A 44 -0.96 21.76 -1.93
CA GLY A 44 -1.10 21.79 -0.46
C GLY A 44 -2.46 21.38 0.13
N PRO A 45 -3.61 21.64 -0.52
CA PRO A 45 -4.91 21.17 -0.06
C PRO A 45 -5.41 19.86 -0.69
N LEU A 46 -4.65 19.14 -1.52
CA LEU A 46 -5.17 17.94 -2.19
C LEU A 46 -5.42 16.82 -1.18
N PRO A 47 -6.68 16.39 -0.97
CA PRO A 47 -6.99 15.33 -0.03
C PRO A 47 -6.59 13.95 -0.59
N GLU A 48 -6.22 13.83 -1.86
CA GLU A 48 -5.92 12.55 -2.49
C GLU A 48 -4.60 12.63 -3.27
N LEU A 49 -3.67 11.71 -2.97
CA LEU A 49 -2.34 11.63 -3.58
C LEU A 49 -2.19 10.28 -4.30
N PHE A 50 -2.01 10.33 -5.62
CA PHE A 50 -1.85 9.14 -6.48
C PHE A 50 -0.46 9.10 -7.11
N LEU A 51 0.37 8.16 -6.71
CA LEU A 51 1.76 8.01 -7.12
C LEU A 51 1.92 6.74 -7.95
N ASN A 52 1.20 6.69 -9.06
CA ASN A 52 1.12 5.50 -9.93
C ASN A 52 1.97 5.70 -11.18
N GLY A 53 2.68 4.66 -11.60
CA GLY A 53 3.54 4.69 -12.79
C GLY A 53 2.81 4.49 -14.13
N ASP A 54 1.54 4.06 -14.09
CA ASP A 54 0.79 3.49 -15.22
C ASP A 54 -0.05 4.53 -15.99
N ASP A 55 0.57 5.65 -16.36
CA ASP A 55 -0.05 6.56 -17.31
C ASP A 55 0.21 6.01 -18.73
N LEU A 56 -0.80 5.39 -19.34
CA LEU A 56 -0.68 4.63 -20.61
C LEU A 56 -0.21 5.50 -21.79
N ASP A 57 -0.38 6.82 -21.69
CA ASP A 57 0.07 7.81 -22.68
C ASP A 57 1.43 8.45 -22.33
N ALA A 58 2.05 8.06 -21.20
CA ALA A 58 3.33 8.60 -20.79
C ALA A 58 4.51 7.95 -21.54
N PRO A 59 5.59 8.72 -21.79
CA PRO A 59 6.84 8.15 -22.28
C PRO A 59 7.32 7.02 -21.36
N PRO A 60 8.13 6.07 -21.88
CA PRO A 60 8.56 4.89 -21.15
C PRO A 60 9.02 5.27 -19.73
N PRO A 61 8.58 4.52 -18.70
CA PRO A 61 8.80 4.92 -17.34
C PRO A 61 10.29 5.04 -17.06
N PRO A 62 10.67 6.03 -16.24
CA PRO A 62 12.06 6.20 -15.86
C PRO A 62 12.51 4.97 -15.05
N PRO A 63 13.82 4.73 -14.94
CA PRO A 63 14.36 3.61 -14.17
C PRO A 63 13.72 3.54 -12.77
N LEU A 64 13.54 2.33 -12.23
CA LEU A 64 12.90 2.09 -10.91
C LEU A 64 13.38 3.10 -9.86
N LYS A 65 14.70 3.28 -9.73
CA LYS A 65 15.30 4.21 -8.77
C LYS A 65 14.77 5.65 -8.91
N SER A 66 14.66 6.16 -10.13
CA SER A 66 14.17 7.50 -10.39
C SER A 66 12.68 7.64 -10.09
N SER A 67 11.88 6.61 -10.35
CA SER A 67 10.47 6.56 -9.93
C SER A 67 10.35 6.59 -8.41
N LEU A 68 11.18 5.82 -7.70
CA LEU A 68 11.23 5.83 -6.23
C LEU A 68 11.64 7.20 -5.67
N ASP A 69 12.64 7.83 -6.26
CA ASP A 69 13.09 9.16 -5.83
C ASP A 69 12.02 10.23 -6.09
N ASN A 70 11.21 10.08 -7.17
CA ASN A 70 10.06 10.95 -7.43
C ASN A 70 8.95 10.75 -6.39
N ILE A 71 8.68 9.51 -5.96
CA ILE A 71 7.73 9.20 -4.88
C ILE A 71 8.21 9.86 -3.58
N ASP A 72 9.48 9.67 -3.23
CA ASP A 72 10.08 10.28 -2.04
C ASP A 72 10.00 11.81 -2.10
N ALA A 73 10.25 12.42 -3.26
CA ALA A 73 10.16 13.86 -3.46
C ALA A 73 8.72 14.37 -3.39
N ALA A 74 7.75 13.64 -3.96
CA ALA A 74 6.34 14.01 -3.92
C ALA A 74 5.78 13.92 -2.49
N LEU A 75 6.12 12.86 -1.77
CA LEU A 75 5.79 12.70 -0.35
C LEU A 75 6.45 13.79 0.52
N ALA A 76 7.70 14.16 0.24
CA ALA A 76 8.40 15.23 0.95
C ALA A 76 7.87 16.63 0.62
N ALA A 77 7.31 16.85 -0.58
CA ALA A 77 6.70 18.10 -1.00
C ALA A 77 5.22 18.21 -0.58
N CYS A 78 4.65 17.13 -0.03
CA CYS A 78 3.30 17.11 0.46
C CYS A 78 3.23 17.83 1.80
N ASP A 79 2.86 19.11 1.76
CA ASP A 79 2.64 19.93 2.97
C ASP A 79 1.22 19.75 3.56
N ALA A 80 0.41 18.85 3.00
CA ALA A 80 -0.96 18.63 3.46
C ALA A 80 -0.96 18.03 4.88
N PRO A 81 -1.59 18.67 5.87
CA PRO A 81 -1.62 18.14 7.24
C PRO A 81 -2.42 16.84 7.32
N ILE A 82 -3.43 16.68 6.45
CA ILE A 82 -4.31 15.52 6.37
C ILE A 82 -4.52 15.13 4.91
N LEU A 83 -4.27 13.87 4.58
CA LEU A 83 -4.58 13.21 3.33
C LEU A 83 -5.79 12.30 3.54
N ARG A 84 -6.86 12.48 2.77
CA ARG A 84 -7.94 11.50 2.72
C ARG A 84 -7.45 10.19 2.10
N ARG A 85 -6.75 10.24 0.98
CA ARG A 85 -6.32 9.04 0.23
C ARG A 85 -4.86 9.12 -0.18
N LEU A 86 -4.14 8.02 0.02
CA LEU A 86 -2.82 7.79 -0.54
C LEU A 86 -2.85 6.51 -1.35
N ASP A 87 -2.41 6.61 -2.59
CA ASP A 87 -2.33 5.51 -3.55
C ASP A 87 -0.91 5.51 -4.12
N ILE A 88 -0.15 4.45 -3.82
CA ILE A 88 1.21 4.24 -4.34
C ILE A 88 1.17 2.95 -5.13
N GLY A 89 1.23 3.06 -6.45
CA GLY A 89 1.08 1.97 -7.38
C GLY A 89 2.27 1.84 -8.32
N TRP A 90 2.58 0.62 -8.74
CA TRP A 90 3.72 0.35 -9.60
C TRP A 90 3.30 0.04 -11.04
N ALA A 91 4.08 0.49 -12.03
CA ALA A 91 3.85 0.14 -13.43
C ALA A 91 4.51 -1.19 -13.78
N LEU A 92 3.76 -2.07 -14.47
CA LEU A 92 4.20 -3.39 -14.95
C LEU A 92 5.55 -3.34 -15.69
N SER A 93 5.82 -2.26 -16.42
CA SER A 93 7.04 -2.06 -17.20
C SER A 93 8.32 -1.91 -16.37
N SER A 94 8.23 -1.62 -15.07
CA SER A 94 9.42 -1.53 -14.22
C SER A 94 9.81 -2.86 -13.54
N ILE A 95 9.03 -3.91 -13.73
CA ILE A 95 9.36 -5.29 -13.31
C ILE A 95 10.59 -5.82 -14.08
N VAL A 96 10.90 -5.21 -15.23
CA VAL A 96 11.92 -5.65 -16.19
C VAL A 96 13.36 -5.47 -15.66
N ASP A 97 13.62 -4.52 -14.75
CA ASP A 97 14.99 -4.26 -14.27
C ASP A 97 15.46 -5.26 -13.20
N GLY A 98 14.57 -6.11 -12.69
CA GLY A 98 14.88 -7.08 -11.66
C GLY A 98 15.41 -6.48 -10.34
N ARG A 99 15.32 -5.17 -10.14
CA ARG A 99 15.66 -4.54 -8.86
C ARG A 99 14.42 -4.43 -7.99
N GLY A 100 14.57 -4.75 -6.72
CA GLY A 100 13.49 -4.62 -5.75
C GLY A 100 13.47 -3.27 -5.06
N ILE A 101 12.55 -3.09 -4.12
CA ILE A 101 12.49 -1.90 -3.25
C ILE A 101 13.11 -2.21 -1.89
N PRO A 102 13.98 -1.34 -1.35
CA PRO A 102 14.44 -1.46 0.03
C PRO A 102 13.27 -1.40 1.03
N ALA A 103 13.23 -2.33 1.98
CA ALA A 103 12.21 -2.38 3.02
C ALA A 103 12.13 -1.09 3.86
N VAL A 104 13.29 -0.46 4.10
CA VAL A 104 13.38 0.83 4.81
C VAL A 104 12.60 1.94 4.11
N ARG A 105 12.57 1.93 2.77
CA ARG A 105 11.87 2.94 1.97
C ARG A 105 10.36 2.72 2.02
N ALA A 106 9.91 1.47 1.84
CA ALA A 106 8.50 1.11 1.99
C ALA A 106 7.96 1.43 3.40
N THR A 107 8.74 1.15 4.44
CA THR A 107 8.39 1.48 5.83
C THR A 107 8.25 2.98 6.05
N ARG A 108 9.08 3.80 5.39
CA ARG A 108 8.98 5.27 5.46
C ARG A 108 7.68 5.78 4.86
N TRP A 109 7.25 5.23 3.73
CA TRP A 109 5.98 5.60 3.09
C TRP A 109 4.78 5.24 3.97
N LEU A 110 4.80 4.05 4.56
CA LEU A 110 3.78 3.63 5.53
C LEU A 110 3.73 4.55 6.76
N ARG A 111 4.89 4.96 7.29
CA ARG A 111 4.94 5.89 8.44
C ARG A 111 4.29 7.23 8.11
N LEU A 112 4.62 7.81 6.97
CA LEU A 112 3.98 9.04 6.51
C LEU A 112 2.46 8.82 6.34
N ALA A 113 2.06 7.67 5.79
CA ALA A 113 0.65 7.32 5.67
C ALA A 113 -0.05 7.27 7.04
N SER A 114 0.58 6.72 8.08
CA SER A 114 -0.01 6.70 9.42
C SER A 114 -0.16 8.08 10.06
N GLU A 115 0.69 9.04 9.69
CA GLU A 115 0.67 10.40 10.24
C GLU A 115 -0.37 11.28 9.55
N HIS A 116 -0.61 11.07 8.25
CA HIS A 116 -1.41 11.98 7.45
C HIS A 116 -2.68 11.36 6.85
N VAL A 117 -2.75 10.04 6.64
CA VAL A 117 -3.85 9.41 5.88
C VAL A 117 -5.03 9.06 6.78
N VAL A 118 -6.24 9.51 6.41
CA VAL A 118 -7.44 9.40 7.26
C VAL A 118 -8.63 8.67 6.63
N ASP A 119 -8.52 8.15 5.42
CA ASP A 119 -9.62 7.37 4.81
C ASP A 119 -9.05 6.14 4.11
N GLN A 120 -8.25 6.31 3.05
CA GLN A 120 -7.87 5.21 2.18
C GLN A 120 -6.37 5.13 1.93
N LEU A 121 -5.79 3.98 2.21
CA LEU A 121 -4.40 3.67 1.94
C LEU A 121 -4.32 2.51 0.93
N HIS A 122 -3.74 2.77 -0.23
CA HIS A 122 -3.37 1.74 -1.18
C HIS A 122 -1.86 1.79 -1.43
N ILE A 123 -1.18 0.66 -1.23
CA ILE A 123 0.23 0.52 -1.56
C ILE A 123 0.41 -0.80 -2.31
N ASP A 124 0.98 -0.69 -3.50
CA ASP A 124 1.50 -1.79 -4.31
C ASP A 124 3.03 -1.75 -4.26
N LEU A 125 3.63 -2.80 -3.71
CA LEU A 125 5.07 -2.94 -3.59
C LEU A 125 5.56 -4.08 -4.51
N PRO A 126 6.42 -3.79 -5.50
CA PRO A 126 7.16 -4.84 -6.20
C PRO A 126 8.07 -5.61 -5.23
N ARG A 127 8.71 -6.66 -5.74
CA ARG A 127 9.60 -7.52 -4.96
C ARG A 127 10.61 -6.72 -4.12
N PRO A 128 10.96 -7.19 -2.91
CA PRO A 128 11.94 -6.49 -2.08
C PRO A 128 13.34 -6.54 -2.69
N GLU A 129 14.15 -5.52 -2.40
CA GLU A 129 15.58 -5.54 -2.73
C GLU A 129 16.30 -6.49 -1.79
N VAL A 130 16.94 -7.53 -2.35
CA VAL A 130 17.70 -8.50 -1.59
C VAL A 130 19.10 -7.93 -1.36
N ALA A 131 19.44 -7.62 -0.10
CA ALA A 131 20.80 -7.20 0.24
C ALA A 131 21.72 -8.43 0.22
N ASN A 132 22.78 -8.38 -0.60
CA ASN A 132 23.94 -9.27 -0.52
C ASN A 132 23.77 -10.76 -0.87
N GLY A 133 22.68 -11.16 -1.55
CA GLY A 133 22.55 -12.53 -2.09
C GLY A 133 22.21 -13.61 -1.06
N GLU A 134 22.02 -13.22 0.21
CA GLU A 134 21.32 -14.03 1.19
C GLU A 134 19.83 -13.67 1.13
N GLU A 135 18.96 -14.68 1.07
CA GLU A 135 17.50 -14.53 1.02
C GLU A 135 16.95 -14.08 2.38
N GLU A 136 17.44 -12.95 2.91
CA GLU A 136 16.90 -12.36 4.12
C GLU A 136 15.48 -11.85 3.83
N GLU A 137 14.49 -12.32 4.60
CA GLU A 137 13.11 -11.91 4.43
C GLU A 137 12.99 -10.41 4.66
N ALA A 138 12.64 -9.66 3.61
CA ALA A 138 12.48 -8.22 3.74
C ALA A 138 11.25 -7.89 4.59
N VAL A 139 11.51 -7.33 5.77
CA VAL A 139 10.47 -7.06 6.76
C VAL A 139 9.78 -5.72 6.49
N LEU A 140 8.47 -5.75 6.29
CA LEU A 140 7.60 -4.59 6.17
C LEU A 140 6.86 -4.35 7.49
N GLN A 141 7.29 -3.34 8.24
CA GLN A 141 6.64 -2.94 9.50
C GLN A 141 5.42 -2.07 9.22
N LEU A 142 4.24 -2.52 9.63
CA LEU A 142 3.02 -1.72 9.55
C LEU A 142 2.93 -0.78 10.76
N PRO A 143 2.79 0.54 10.56
CA PRO A 143 2.46 1.46 11.63
C PRO A 143 0.97 1.41 11.98
N ALA A 144 0.63 1.77 13.23
CA ALA A 144 -0.75 1.89 13.65
C ALA A 144 -1.42 3.07 12.92
N CYS A 145 -2.37 2.78 12.04
CA CYS A 145 -3.10 3.77 11.27
C CYS A 145 -4.51 3.94 11.86
N GLU A 146 -4.66 4.78 12.88
CA GLU A 146 -5.91 4.90 13.64
C GLU A 146 -7.07 5.44 12.80
N ALA A 147 -6.78 6.40 11.91
CA ALA A 147 -7.78 7.10 11.11
C ALA A 147 -8.15 6.39 9.81
N VAL A 148 -7.32 5.46 9.31
CA VAL A 148 -7.54 4.80 8.01
C VAL A 148 -8.74 3.85 8.08
N THR A 149 -9.71 4.05 7.19
CA THR A 149 -10.93 3.22 7.11
C THR A 149 -10.79 2.02 6.16
N SER A 150 -9.93 2.16 5.15
CA SER A 150 -9.67 1.14 4.15
C SER A 150 -8.19 1.05 3.80
N MET A 151 -7.61 -0.13 3.98
CA MET A 151 -6.21 -0.42 3.69
C MET A 151 -6.10 -1.55 2.66
N ASN A 152 -5.35 -1.33 1.59
CA ASN A 152 -5.08 -2.30 0.54
C ASN A 152 -3.58 -2.40 0.26
N LEU A 153 -2.97 -3.49 0.71
CA LEU A 153 -1.57 -3.81 0.51
C LEU A 153 -1.45 -4.90 -0.55
N ILE A 154 -0.77 -4.61 -1.66
CA ILE A 154 -0.42 -5.57 -2.70
C ILE A 154 1.09 -5.72 -2.65
N LEU A 155 1.60 -6.93 -2.40
CA LEU A 155 3.01 -7.17 -2.09
C LEU A 155 3.57 -8.28 -2.97
N GLU A 156 4.42 -7.95 -3.93
CA GLU A 156 5.05 -8.97 -4.77
C GLU A 156 6.27 -9.61 -4.09
N GLY A 157 6.50 -10.90 -4.31
CA GLY A 157 7.69 -11.59 -3.79
C GLY A 157 7.64 -11.90 -2.29
N SER A 158 8.79 -11.82 -1.62
CA SER A 158 9.06 -12.39 -0.29
C SER A 158 8.91 -11.39 0.88
N TRP A 159 8.05 -10.38 0.76
CA TRP A 159 7.79 -9.43 1.85
C TRP A 159 7.25 -10.15 3.10
N ARG A 160 7.93 -9.99 4.24
CA ARG A 160 7.40 -10.40 5.56
C ARG A 160 6.70 -9.22 6.22
N ILE A 161 5.40 -9.29 6.36
CA ILE A 161 4.58 -8.26 6.99
C ILE A 161 4.64 -8.46 8.50
N GLN A 162 4.94 -7.40 9.24
CA GLN A 162 4.81 -7.39 10.69
C GLN A 162 3.79 -6.33 11.13
N PRO A 163 2.78 -6.72 11.94
CA PRO A 163 1.83 -5.77 12.48
C PRO A 163 2.51 -4.84 13.50
N PRO A 164 1.91 -3.67 13.80
CA PRO A 164 2.48 -2.77 14.79
C PRO A 164 2.60 -3.45 16.15
N SER A 165 3.69 -3.21 16.88
CA SER A 165 3.87 -3.74 18.24
C SER A 165 2.92 -3.08 19.26
N ALA A 166 2.45 -1.86 18.98
CA ALA A 166 1.50 -1.11 19.78
C ALA A 166 0.66 -0.18 18.89
N GLY A 167 -0.58 0.09 19.31
CA GLY A 167 -1.54 0.94 18.58
C GLY A 167 -2.63 0.15 17.87
N LEU A 168 -3.68 0.85 17.44
CA LEU A 168 -4.87 0.25 16.85
C LEU A 168 -5.12 0.76 15.44
N PHE A 169 -5.80 -0.07 14.64
CA PHE A 169 -6.47 0.32 13.41
C PHE A 169 -7.93 0.63 13.74
N ALA A 170 -8.16 1.65 14.56
CA ALA A 170 -9.44 1.92 15.23
C ALA A 170 -10.60 2.17 14.24
N ALA A 171 -10.34 2.88 13.14
CA ALA A 171 -11.33 3.17 12.10
C ALA A 171 -11.38 2.11 10.98
N LEU A 172 -10.48 1.13 10.97
CA LEU A 172 -10.29 0.23 9.83
C LEU A 172 -11.46 -0.74 9.69
N THR A 173 -12.23 -0.56 8.62
CA THR A 173 -13.37 -1.41 8.27
C THR A 173 -13.02 -2.40 7.18
N ASN A 174 -12.04 -2.08 6.33
CA ASN A 174 -11.66 -2.88 5.18
C ASN A 174 -10.15 -3.10 5.16
N LEU A 175 -9.72 -4.35 5.30
CA LEU A 175 -8.33 -4.74 5.18
C LEU A 175 -8.19 -5.72 4.02
N THR A 176 -7.36 -5.37 3.06
CA THR A 176 -6.95 -6.24 1.97
C THR A 176 -5.43 -6.38 1.99
N ILE A 177 -4.95 -7.61 2.08
CA ILE A 177 -3.54 -7.96 1.98
C ILE A 177 -3.42 -9.03 0.89
N HIS A 178 -2.84 -8.66 -0.23
CA HIS A 178 -2.61 -9.54 -1.36
C HIS A 178 -1.13 -9.82 -1.50
N CYS A 179 -0.79 -11.11 -1.45
CA CYS A 179 0.59 -11.60 -1.52
C CYS A 179 1.42 -11.12 -0.30
N GLY A 180 2.55 -11.78 -0.03
CA GLY A 180 3.35 -11.57 1.18
C GLY A 180 3.24 -12.68 2.23
N ARG A 181 4.14 -12.61 3.21
CA ARG A 181 4.35 -13.60 4.27
C ARG A 181 3.99 -12.99 5.62
N MET A 182 3.34 -13.77 6.46
CA MET A 182 3.00 -13.36 7.83
C MET A 182 2.90 -14.62 8.70
N ASP A 183 3.22 -14.48 9.98
CA ASP A 183 2.98 -15.53 10.97
C ASP A 183 1.47 -15.65 11.30
N GLY A 184 0.94 -16.86 11.49
CA GLY A 184 -0.48 -17.06 11.80
C GLY A 184 -0.90 -16.44 13.13
N ALA A 185 -0.01 -16.38 14.12
CA ALA A 185 -0.24 -15.71 15.40
C ALA A 185 -0.19 -14.18 15.25
N GLU A 186 0.70 -13.65 14.41
CA GLU A 186 0.72 -12.22 14.07
C GLU A 186 -0.59 -11.79 13.37
N LEU A 187 -1.08 -12.58 12.41
CA LEU A 187 -2.37 -12.32 11.75
C LEU A 187 -3.54 -12.40 12.73
N THR A 188 -3.53 -13.40 13.60
CA THR A 188 -4.52 -13.57 14.67
C THR A 188 -4.53 -12.35 15.59
N ALA A 189 -3.37 -11.89 16.04
CA ALA A 189 -3.25 -10.71 16.88
C ALA A 189 -3.76 -9.44 16.15
N LEU A 190 -3.31 -9.20 14.92
CA LEU A 190 -3.73 -8.05 14.11
C LEU A 190 -5.25 -7.95 14.01
N VAL A 191 -5.92 -9.05 13.67
CA VAL A 191 -7.38 -9.06 13.48
C VAL A 191 -8.14 -9.04 14.80
N CYS A 192 -7.72 -9.83 15.80
CA CYS A 192 -8.48 -9.98 17.04
C CYS A 192 -8.30 -8.82 18.02
N THR A 193 -7.12 -8.18 18.03
CA THR A 193 -6.79 -7.16 19.04
C THR A 193 -6.62 -5.77 18.44
N GLN A 194 -6.12 -5.65 17.21
CA GLN A 194 -5.77 -4.35 16.63
C GLN A 194 -6.83 -3.77 15.68
N CYS A 195 -7.78 -4.55 15.19
CA CYS A 195 -8.79 -4.12 14.21
C CYS A 195 -10.24 -4.27 14.74
N PRO A 196 -10.68 -3.46 15.72
CA PRO A 196 -11.97 -3.64 16.40
C PRO A 196 -13.19 -3.43 15.47
N CYS A 197 -13.07 -2.56 14.47
CA CYS A 197 -14.15 -2.19 13.55
C CYS A 197 -14.11 -2.93 12.21
N LEU A 198 -13.31 -3.99 12.08
CA LEU A 198 -13.06 -4.65 10.81
C LEU A 198 -14.30 -5.39 10.30
N VAL A 199 -14.86 -4.91 9.20
CA VAL A 199 -16.06 -5.47 8.54
C VAL A 199 -15.68 -6.44 7.42
N ARG A 200 -14.65 -6.12 6.64
CA ARG A 200 -14.21 -6.92 5.49
C ARG A 200 -12.72 -7.20 5.57
N LEU A 201 -12.36 -8.48 5.60
CA LEU A 201 -10.99 -8.96 5.55
C LEU A 201 -10.78 -9.79 4.29
N LYS A 202 -9.80 -9.42 3.48
CA LYS A 202 -9.33 -10.19 2.34
C LYS A 202 -7.84 -10.41 2.47
N VAL A 203 -7.43 -11.65 2.72
CA VAL A 203 -6.01 -12.01 2.84
C VAL A 203 -5.67 -13.08 1.84
N SER A 204 -4.55 -12.91 1.16
CA SER A 204 -3.95 -13.89 0.25
C SER A 204 -2.47 -14.03 0.61
N LEU A 205 -2.16 -14.87 1.60
CA LEU A 205 -0.86 -14.91 2.25
C LEU A 205 -0.16 -16.26 2.07
N MET A 206 1.17 -16.23 2.18
CA MET A 206 2.01 -17.40 2.45
C MET A 206 2.26 -17.46 3.96
N LEU A 207 1.60 -18.38 4.66
CA LEU A 207 1.75 -18.52 6.11
C LEU A 207 3.04 -19.24 6.45
N LEU A 208 3.83 -18.66 7.36
CA LEU A 208 5.11 -19.25 7.75
C LEU A 208 4.92 -20.54 8.56
N VAL A 209 5.79 -21.52 8.29
CA VAL A 209 5.65 -22.93 8.74
C VAL A 209 5.51 -23.06 10.27
N ASN A 210 6.12 -22.15 11.03
CA ASN A 210 6.22 -22.23 12.49
C ASN A 210 4.94 -21.81 13.24
N ALA A 211 3.94 -21.24 12.57
CA ALA A 211 2.68 -20.83 13.18
C ALA A 211 1.52 -20.91 12.17
N SER A 212 1.10 -22.13 11.91
CA SER A 212 0.12 -22.48 10.89
C SER A 212 -1.32 -22.54 11.39
N ASP A 213 -1.52 -22.19 12.66
CA ASP A 213 -2.83 -22.05 13.29
C ASP A 213 -3.25 -20.57 13.30
N VAL A 214 -4.41 -20.29 12.71
CA VAL A 214 -4.99 -18.96 12.66
C VAL A 214 -6.33 -18.98 13.37
N SER A 215 -6.51 -18.10 14.35
CA SER A 215 -7.79 -17.92 15.05
C SER A 215 -8.27 -16.48 14.82
N ILE A 216 -9.42 -16.32 14.19
CA ILE A 216 -10.03 -15.02 13.92
C ILE A 216 -11.26 -14.87 14.79
N ARG A 217 -11.20 -13.97 15.76
CA ARG A 217 -12.32 -13.60 16.64
C ARG A 217 -12.63 -12.13 16.40
N SER A 218 -13.82 -11.84 15.90
CA SER A 218 -14.24 -10.47 15.62
C SER A 218 -15.75 -10.32 15.66
N ASP A 219 -16.25 -9.36 16.44
CA ASP A 219 -17.68 -9.07 16.55
C ASP A 219 -18.22 -8.20 15.40
N SER A 220 -17.34 -7.60 14.62
CA SER A 220 -17.66 -6.69 13.51
C SER A 220 -17.55 -7.33 12.12
N LEU A 221 -16.77 -8.42 12.00
CA LEU A 221 -16.44 -9.03 10.71
C LEU A 221 -17.67 -9.66 10.03
N GLN A 222 -17.96 -9.19 8.82
CA GLN A 222 -19.06 -9.65 7.97
C GLN A 222 -18.59 -10.41 6.73
N SER A 223 -17.41 -10.07 6.18
CA SER A 223 -16.87 -10.73 5.00
C SER A 223 -15.43 -11.14 5.22
N LEU A 224 -15.14 -12.43 5.05
CA LEU A 224 -13.81 -12.99 5.09
C LEU A 224 -13.50 -13.71 3.78
N ARG A 225 -12.46 -13.27 3.08
CA ARG A 225 -11.79 -14.04 2.03
C ARG A 225 -10.40 -14.39 2.50
N PHE A 226 -10.12 -15.68 2.63
CA PHE A 226 -8.85 -16.20 3.10
C PHE A 226 -8.28 -17.13 2.03
N THR A 227 -7.14 -16.75 1.46
CA THR A 227 -6.43 -17.54 0.45
C THR A 227 -5.04 -17.88 0.97
N VAL A 228 -4.70 -19.17 0.97
CA VAL A 228 -3.37 -19.66 1.37
C VAL A 228 -2.67 -20.25 0.16
N TRP A 229 -1.41 -19.88 -0.01
CA TRP A 229 -0.52 -20.43 -1.02
C TRP A 229 0.42 -21.46 -0.38
N LYS A 230 0.46 -22.67 -0.95
CA LYS A 230 1.18 -23.82 -0.37
C LYS A 230 2.70 -23.80 -0.59
N THR A 231 3.17 -23.17 -1.67
CA THR A 231 4.55 -23.32 -2.13
C THR A 231 5.05 -22.04 -2.76
N ASP A 232 6.21 -21.58 -2.29
CA ASP A 232 7.07 -20.71 -3.07
C ASP A 232 8.05 -21.61 -3.81
N GLN A 233 7.89 -21.76 -5.14
CA GLN A 233 8.75 -22.63 -5.94
C GLN A 233 10.22 -22.20 -5.90
N SER A 234 10.53 -20.96 -5.49
CA SER A 234 11.92 -20.50 -5.35
C SER A 234 12.61 -20.99 -4.07
N LEU A 235 11.87 -21.34 -3.00
CA LEU A 235 12.47 -21.62 -1.68
C LEU A 235 12.44 -23.08 -1.22
N GLN A 236 11.89 -24.00 -2.03
CA GLN A 236 11.73 -25.42 -1.65
C GLN A 236 11.08 -25.65 -0.26
N GLN A 237 10.29 -24.69 0.24
CA GLN A 237 9.61 -24.76 1.54
C GLN A 237 8.11 -24.97 1.37
N PHE A 238 7.56 -25.86 2.19
CA PHE A 238 6.14 -26.19 2.21
C PHE A 238 5.44 -25.38 3.31
N PHE A 239 4.52 -24.51 2.92
CA PHE A 239 3.66 -23.78 3.84
C PHE A 239 2.34 -24.53 3.99
N VAL A 240 2.09 -25.07 5.20
CA VAL A 240 0.87 -25.81 5.50
C VAL A 240 0.11 -25.06 6.57
N MET A 241 -1.12 -24.63 6.30
CA MET A 241 -2.02 -24.15 7.35
C MET A 241 -2.66 -25.37 8.01
N ASN A 242 -2.51 -25.50 9.32
CA ASN A 242 -2.94 -26.68 10.08
C ASN A 242 -4.39 -26.49 10.57
N ARG A 243 -4.71 -25.30 11.08
CA ARG A 243 -6.03 -25.00 11.63
C ARG A 243 -6.45 -23.56 11.36
N LEU A 244 -7.69 -23.37 10.91
CA LEU A 244 -8.33 -22.07 10.81
C LEU A 244 -9.60 -22.09 11.66
N GLU A 245 -9.62 -21.30 12.73
CA GLU A 245 -10.76 -21.12 13.60
C GLU A 245 -11.34 -19.71 13.39
N ILE A 246 -12.65 -19.60 13.17
CA ILE A 246 -13.32 -18.32 12.95
C ILE A 246 -14.51 -18.21 13.90
N VAL A 247 -14.49 -17.18 14.74
CA VAL A 247 -15.59 -16.80 15.63
C VAL A 247 -15.99 -15.37 15.28
N ALA A 248 -16.95 -15.25 14.37
CA ALA A 248 -17.46 -13.96 13.91
C ALA A 248 -19.00 -14.02 13.80
N PRO A 249 -19.74 -13.57 14.82
CA PRO A 249 -21.20 -13.74 14.88
C PRO A 249 -21.94 -12.97 13.79
N ARG A 250 -21.32 -11.95 13.20
CA ARG A 250 -21.87 -11.14 12.10
C ARG A 250 -21.44 -11.60 10.71
N MET A 251 -20.81 -12.77 10.58
CA MET A 251 -20.27 -13.26 9.31
C MET A 251 -21.40 -13.55 8.29
N GLU A 252 -21.37 -12.85 7.15
CA GLU A 252 -22.28 -13.04 6.02
C GLU A 252 -21.63 -13.77 4.86
N LYS A 253 -20.33 -13.55 4.64
CA LYS A 253 -19.60 -14.07 3.48
C LYS A 253 -18.28 -14.69 3.93
N LEU A 254 -18.16 -16.00 3.77
CA LEU A 254 -16.91 -16.72 3.99
C LEU A 254 -16.44 -17.37 2.68
N SER A 255 -15.23 -17.05 2.27
CA SER A 255 -14.56 -17.67 1.13
C SER A 255 -13.18 -18.12 1.56
N PHE A 256 -12.96 -19.43 1.53
CA PHE A 256 -11.66 -20.04 1.81
C PHE A 256 -11.15 -20.69 0.52
N ILE A 257 -9.94 -20.32 0.10
CA ILE A 257 -9.31 -20.86 -1.11
C ILE A 257 -7.94 -21.39 -0.74
N TYR A 258 -7.74 -22.68 -0.96
CA TYR A 258 -6.44 -23.32 -0.82
C TYR A 258 -5.84 -23.52 -2.21
N ARG A 259 -4.72 -22.85 -2.52
CA ARG A 259 -4.04 -22.97 -3.82
C ARG A 259 -2.77 -23.81 -3.69
N HIS A 260 -2.74 -24.90 -4.45
CA HIS A 260 -1.52 -25.62 -4.76
C HIS A 260 -0.81 -24.87 -5.89
N GLY A 261 0.40 -24.39 -5.64
CA GLY A 261 1.29 -23.85 -6.68
C GLY A 261 2.02 -24.95 -7.44
#